data_AF-A0A7Z0RSN4-F1
#
_entry.id   AF-A0A7Z0RSN4-F1
#
_cell.length_a   1.000
_cell.length_b   1.000
_cell.length_c   1.000
_cell.angle_alpha   90.00
_cell.angle_beta   90.00
_cell.angle_gamma   90.00
#
_symmetry.space_group_name_H-M   'P 1'
#
loop_
_entity.id
_entity.type
_entity.pdbx_description
1 polymer ?
#
loop_
_entity_poly.entity_id
_entity_poly.type
_entity_poly.pdbx_seq_one_letter_code
_entity_poly.pdbx_strand_id
1 'polypeptide(L)' 'MERGHWHYYTKDGDIHSDYQNHYMTHSSAVRVGDRTNSSGWKSPGHWAFASMATSWFKTSQAYYNVL' A
#
# COMPACT_ATOMS: atom_id res chain seq x y z
N MET A 1 16.53 -0.97 11.07
CA MET A 1 16.00 0.41 11.06
C MET A 1 14.82 0.43 10.11
N GLU A 2 13.62 0.63 10.64
CA GLU A 2 12.44 0.92 9.81
C GLU A 2 12.67 2.32 9.20
N ARG A 3 13.00 2.36 7.90
CA ARG A 3 13.39 3.59 7.18
C ARG A 3 12.19 4.34 6.57
N GLY A 4 10.98 3.91 6.91
CA GLY A 4 9.75 4.45 6.35
C GLY A 4 8.56 4.30 7.29
N HIS A 5 7.51 5.06 7.02
CA HIS A 5 6.26 5.03 7.75
C HIS A 5 5.24 4.27 6.92
N TRP A 6 4.67 3.21 7.49
CA TRP A 6 3.60 2.45 6.87
C TRP A 6 2.32 2.58 7.68
N HIS A 7 1.24 3.04 7.04
CA HIS A 7 -0.09 3.06 7.61
C HIS A 7 -0.97 2.09 6.84
N TYR A 8 -1.47 1.09 7.56
CA TYR A 8 -2.50 0.18 7.09
C TYR A 8 -3.81 0.46 7.82
N TYR A 9 -4.89 0.60 7.08
CA TYR A 9 -6.23 0.77 7.65
C TYR A 9 -7.31 0.34 6.67
N THR A 10 -8.52 0.17 7.21
CA THR A 10 -9.74 -0.05 6.43
C THR A 10 -10.69 1.10 6.66
N LYS A 11 -11.28 1.64 5.59
CA LYS A 11 -12.23 2.75 5.66
C LYS A 11 -13.31 2.56 4.61
N ASP A 12 -14.57 2.72 4.98
CA ASP A 12 -15.72 2.67 4.05
C ASP A 12 -15.79 1.40 3.15
N GLY A 13 -15.29 0.26 3.64
CA GLY A 13 -15.25 -0.99 2.88
C GLY A 13 -14.04 -1.14 1.94
N ASP A 14 -13.09 -0.21 2.01
CA ASP A 14 -11.83 -0.25 1.28
C ASP A 14 -10.68 -0.62 2.21
N ILE A 15 -9.72 -1.37 1.68
CA ILE A 15 -8.41 -1.57 2.29
C ILE A 15 -7.46 -0.50 1.76
N HIS A 16 -6.65 0.08 2.64
CA HIS A 16 -5.67 1.11 2.32
C HIS A 16 -4.27 0.69 2.78
N SER A 17 -3.28 1.08 1.99
CA SER A 17 -1.86 0.92 2.29
C SER A 17 -1.15 2.20 1.88
N ASP A 18 -0.68 2.94 2.88
CA ASP A 18 0.01 4.21 2.68
C ASP A 18 1.44 4.05 3.19
N TYR A 19 2.42 4.20 2.31
CA TYR A 19 3.83 4.01 2.66
C TYR A 19 4.67 5.21 2.24
N GLN A 20 5.56 5.66 3.12
CA GLN A 20 6.56 6.68 2.81
C GLN A 20 7.93 6.18 3.20
N ASN A 21 8.92 6.37 2.33
CA ASN A 21 10.34 6.19 2.67
C ASN A 21 11.14 7.42 2.24
N HIS A 22 11.91 8.02 3.16
CA HIS A 22 12.70 9.22 2.90
C HIS A 22 14.04 8.96 2.20
N TYR A 23 14.44 7.70 2.08
CA TYR A 23 15.79 7.32 1.66
C TYR A 23 15.82 6.48 0.40
N MET A 24 14.77 5.69 0.15
CA MET A 24 14.76 4.68 -0.89
C MET A 24 13.49 4.77 -1.75
N THR A 25 13.64 4.42 -3.02
CA THR A 25 12.52 4.24 -3.94
C THR A 25 11.62 3.14 -3.38
N HIS A 26 10.32 3.40 -3.34
CA HIS A 26 9.37 2.52 -2.67
C HIS A 26 8.03 2.47 -3.38
N SER A 27 7.20 1.48 -3.05
CA SER A 27 5.84 1.37 -3.55
C SER A 27 4.92 0.81 -2.47
N SER A 28 3.62 1.07 -2.63
CA SER A 28 2.56 0.49 -1.82
C SER A 28 1.59 -0.26 -2.72
N ALA A 29 1.01 -1.34 -2.22
CA ALA A 29 0.03 -2.11 -2.94
C ALA A 29 -0.99 -2.74 -2.00
N VAL A 30 -2.18 -2.99 -2.56
CA VAL A 30 -3.23 -3.77 -1.92
C VAL A 30 -3.68 -4.89 -2.85
N ARG A 31 -4.03 -6.03 -2.27
CA ARG A 31 -4.61 -7.17 -2.98
C ARG A 31 -5.96 -7.50 -2.37
N VAL A 32 -6.98 -7.67 -3.19
CA VAL A 32 -8.32 -8.15 -2.80
C VAL A 32 -8.71 -9.29 -3.74
N GLY A 33 -8.89 -10.49 -3.18
CA GLY A 33 -9.01 -11.71 -3.99
C GLY A 33 -7.80 -11.89 -4.92
N ASP A 34 -8.05 -11.94 -6.23
CA ASP A 34 -7.01 -12.08 -7.27
C ASP A 34 -6.60 -10.75 -7.91
N ARG A 35 -7.16 -9.63 -7.46
CA ARG A 35 -6.85 -8.30 -7.99
C ARG A 35 -5.82 -7.61 -7.13
N THR A 36 -4.84 -6.97 -7.76
CA THR A 36 -3.83 -6.15 -7.09
C THR A 36 -3.89 -4.72 -7.64
N ASN A 37 -3.90 -3.73 -6.75
CA ASN A 37 -3.73 -2.32 -7.08
C ASN A 37 -2.43 -1.82 -6.45
N SER A 38 -1.64 -1.10 -7.23
CA SER A 38 -0.30 -0.64 -6.87
C SER A 38 -0.19 0.86 -7.09
N SER A 39 0.52 1.55 -6.21
CA SER A 39 0.85 2.98 -6.33
C SER A 39 1.83 3.29 -7.47
N GLY A 40 2.48 2.26 -8.02
CA GLY A 40 3.74 2.38 -8.75
C GLY A 40 4.92 2.74 -7.82
N TRP A 41 6.14 2.74 -8.38
CA TRP A 41 7.33 3.19 -7.66
C TRP A 41 7.33 4.71 -7.46
N LYS A 42 7.71 5.15 -6.26
CA LYS A 42 7.83 6.54 -5.84
C LYS A 42 9.27 6.81 -5.41
N SER A 43 9.77 7.97 -5.81
CA SER A 43 11.06 8.48 -5.36
C SER A 43 11.06 8.71 -3.84
N PRO A 44 12.25 8.71 -3.20
CA PRO A 44 12.38 9.04 -1.79
C PRO A 44 11.66 10.35 -1.41
N GLY A 45 11.02 10.36 -0.24
CA GLY A 45 10.32 11.53 0.32
C GLY A 45 8.88 11.71 -0.12
N HIS A 46 8.43 11.01 -1.15
CA HIS A 46 7.03 11.01 -1.57
C HIS A 46 6.23 9.92 -0.87
N TRP A 47 4.92 10.09 -0.77
CA TRP A 47 4.02 9.03 -0.30
C TRP A 47 3.58 8.13 -1.46
N ALA A 48 3.50 6.84 -1.18
CA ALA A 48 2.94 5.80 -2.02
C ALA A 48 1.59 5.34 -1.46
N PHE A 49 0.50 5.62 -2.18
CA PHE A 49 -0.86 5.29 -1.76
C PHE A 49 -1.44 4.19 -2.63
N ALA A 50 -2.05 3.18 -2.01
CA ALA A 50 -2.82 2.15 -2.69
C ALA A 50 -4.09 1.84 -1.89
N SER A 51 -5.22 1.77 -2.59
CA SER A 51 -6.49 1.33 -1.99
C SER A 51 -7.32 0.50 -2.95
N MET A 52 -8.22 -0.31 -2.39
CA MET A 52 -9.15 -1.11 -3.17
C MET A 52 -10.35 -1.49 -2.32
N ALA A 53 -11.54 -1.45 -2.92
CA ALA A 53 -12.74 -1.99 -2.30
C ALA A 53 -12.57 -3.48 -1.99
N THR A 54 -12.78 -3.86 -0.73
CA THR A 54 -12.69 -5.26 -0.32
C THR A 54 -13.89 -6.07 -0.81
N SER A 55 -15.02 -5.42 -1.11
CA SER A 55 -16.32 -6.00 -1.52
C SER A 55 -16.56 -7.43 -0.98
N TRP A 56 -17.23 -8.32 -1.71
CA TRP A 56 -17.59 -9.67 -1.23
C TRP A 56 -16.39 -10.64 -1.14
N PHE A 57 -15.15 -10.14 -1.27
CA PHE A 57 -13.97 -10.99 -1.31
C PHE A 57 -13.55 -11.42 0.10
N LYS A 58 -13.22 -12.71 0.23
CA LYS A 58 -12.90 -13.34 1.52
C LYS A 58 -11.52 -12.97 2.06
N THR A 59 -10.65 -12.39 1.24
CA THR A 59 -9.26 -12.07 1.59
C THR A 59 -8.83 -10.71 1.05
N SER A 60 -8.20 -9.93 1.91
CA SER A 60 -7.55 -8.67 1.57
C SER A 60 -6.17 -8.59 2.22
N GLN A 61 -5.21 -7.99 1.53
CA GLN A 61 -3.83 -7.82 1.97
C GLN A 61 -3.33 -6.43 1.58
N ALA A 62 -2.51 -5.83 2.43
CA ALA A 62 -1.80 -4.58 2.19
C ALA A 62 -0.30 -4.85 2.38
N TYR A 63 0.53 -4.29 1.50
CA TYR A 63 1.98 -4.45 1.56
C TYR A 63 2.70 -3.28 0.90
N TYR A 64 3.98 -3.14 1.23
CA TYR A 64 4.89 -2.16 0.64
C TYR A 64 6.18 -2.83 0.18
N ASN A 65 6.85 -2.25 -0.80
CA ASN A 65 8.15 -2.70 -1.28
C ASN A 65 9.16 -1.54 -1.23
N VAL A 66 10.41 -1.87 -1.00
CA VAL A 66 11.54 -0.92 -0.98
C VAL A 66 12.68 -1.49 -1.79
N LEU A 67 13.35 -0.65 -2.58
CA LEU A 67 14.55 -1.00 -3.35
C LEU A 67 15.83 -0.54 -2.65
#